data_AF-A0A660Z385-F1
#
_entry.id   AF-A0A660Z385-F1
#
_cell.length_a   1.000
_cell.length_b   1.000
_cell.length_c   1.000
_cell.angle_alpha   90.00
_cell.angle_beta   90.00
_cell.angle_gamma   90.00
#
_symmetry.space_group_name_H-M   'P 1'
#
loop_
_entity.id
_entity.type
_entity.pdbx_description
1 polymer ?
#
loop_
_entity_poly.entity_id
_entity_poly.type
_entity_poly.pdbx_seq_one_letter_code
_entity_poly.pdbx_strand_id
1 'polypeptide(L)'
;NAKSLIELEKLADDNSLLSINDLVFEYKERGMHINTLTTEDLDVEIDRCGIKGSPTKVYKVESVVLGGGAHAKVEPTKAGLGELVDQLMADHIFG
;
A
#
# COMPACT_ATOMS: atom_id res chain seq x y z
N ASN A 1 -14.46 -3.01 -21.37
CA ASN A 1 -13.86 -2.51 -20.12
C ASN A 1 -13.97 -0.99 -20.10
N ALA A 2 -14.52 -0.43 -19.03
CA ALA A 2 -14.58 1.02 -18.84
C ALA A 2 -13.16 1.60 -18.69
N LYS A 3 -12.98 2.88 -19.04
CA LYS A 3 -11.68 3.57 -19.05
C LYS A 3 -11.75 4.94 -18.38
N SER A 4 -10.78 5.22 -17.52
CA SER A 4 -10.53 6.53 -16.91
C SER A 4 -9.85 7.49 -17.89
N LEU A 5 -9.81 8.79 -17.57
CA LEU A 5 -9.16 9.79 -18.40
C LEU A 5 -7.66 9.45 -18.64
N ILE A 6 -6.94 9.08 -17.58
CA ILE A 6 -5.51 8.71 -17.65
C ILE A 6 -5.25 7.54 -18.61
N GLU A 7 -6.15 6.54 -18.63
CA GLU A 7 -5.99 5.41 -19.54
C GLU A 7 -6.29 5.80 -21.00
N LEU A 8 -7.22 6.73 -21.22
CA LEU A 8 -7.51 7.25 -22.56
C LEU A 8 -6.39 8.15 -23.06
N GLU A 9 -5.78 8.97 -22.18
CA GLU A 9 -4.59 9.76 -22.48
C GLU A 9 -3.45 8.87 -22.94
N LYS A 10 -3.18 7.80 -22.18
CA LYS A 10 -2.17 6.81 -22.58
C LYS A 10 -2.46 6.18 -23.94
N LEU A 11 -3.72 5.86 -24.26
CA LEU A 11 -4.09 5.32 -25.56
C LEU A 11 -3.86 6.31 -26.72
N ALA A 12 -4.09 7.60 -26.47
CA ALA A 12 -3.80 8.66 -27.44
C ALA A 12 -2.29 8.86 -27.61
N ASP A 13 -1.52 8.80 -26.52
CA ASP A 13 -0.06 8.91 -26.56
C ASP A 13 0.59 7.74 -27.31
N ASP A 14 0.06 6.52 -27.10
CA ASP A 14 0.54 5.29 -27.75
C ASP A 14 0.15 5.24 -29.25
N ASN A 15 -0.78 6.08 -29.71
CA ASN A 15 -1.24 6.13 -31.10
C ASN A 15 -1.56 7.55 -31.54
N SER A 16 -0.63 8.17 -32.27
CA SER A 16 -0.73 9.56 -32.75
C SER A 16 -1.90 9.88 -33.69
N LEU A 17 -2.66 8.86 -34.13
CA LEU A 17 -3.90 9.05 -34.91
C LEU A 17 -5.14 9.21 -34.02
N LEU A 18 -5.05 8.92 -32.72
CA LEU A 18 -6.14 9.03 -31.78
C LEU A 18 -6.08 10.38 -31.06
N SER A 19 -7.23 11.05 -30.99
CA SER A 19 -7.42 12.28 -30.22
C SER A 19 -8.06 11.94 -28.88
N ILE A 20 -7.53 12.51 -27.80
CA ILE A 20 -8.08 12.32 -26.45
C ILE A 20 -9.54 12.76 -26.35
N ASN A 21 -9.90 13.88 -27.00
CA ASN A 21 -11.26 14.41 -26.95
C ASN A 21 -12.26 13.47 -27.60
N ASP A 22 -11.87 12.88 -28.74
CA ASP A 22 -12.73 11.94 -29.48
C ASP A 22 -12.91 10.65 -28.69
N LEU A 23 -11.84 10.15 -28.07
CA LEU A 23 -11.89 8.97 -27.20
C LEU A 23 -12.79 9.20 -25.97
N VAL A 24 -12.66 10.35 -25.31
CA VAL A 24 -13.49 10.69 -24.15
C VAL A 24 -14.96 10.77 -24.55
N PHE A 25 -15.26 11.41 -25.70
CA PHE A 25 -16.62 11.50 -26.22
C PHE A 25 -17.19 10.10 -26.53
N GLU A 26 -16.44 9.27 -27.26
CA GLU A 26 -16.85 7.91 -27.60
C GLU A 26 -17.14 7.06 -26.36
N TYR A 27 -16.26 7.10 -25.36
CA TYR A 27 -16.43 6.33 -24.14
C TYR A 27 -17.58 6.84 -23.26
N LYS A 28 -17.87 8.14 -23.29
CA LYS A 28 -19.05 8.72 -22.62
C LYS A 28 -20.34 8.22 -23.26
N GLU A 29 -20.45 8.30 -24.59
CA GLU A 29 -21.62 7.81 -25.34
C GLU A 29 -21.86 6.31 -25.12
N ARG A 30 -20.79 5.53 -25.00
CA ARG A 30 -20.85 4.11 -24.73
C ARG A 30 -21.13 3.75 -23.26
N GLY A 31 -21.27 4.74 -22.38
CA GLY A 31 -21.43 4.52 -20.93
C GLY A 31 -20.22 3.80 -20.28
N MET A 32 -19.06 3.89 -20.91
CA MET A 32 -17.83 3.20 -20.51
C MET A 32 -16.74 4.18 -20.04
N HIS A 33 -17.05 5.46 -19.93
CA HIS A 33 -16.13 6.42 -19.35
C HIS A 33 -16.23 6.42 -17.82
N ILE A 34 -15.11 6.18 -17.15
CA ILE A 34 -15.00 6.37 -15.70
C ILE A 34 -14.75 7.85 -15.45
N ASN A 35 -15.74 8.53 -14.88
CA ASN A 35 -15.63 9.96 -14.59
C ASN A 35 -14.46 10.20 -13.62
N THR A 36 -13.55 11.09 -14.01
CA THR A 36 -12.38 11.46 -13.23
C THR A 36 -12.61 12.85 -12.66
N LEU A 37 -12.35 13.04 -11.37
CA LEU A 37 -12.56 14.31 -10.68
C LEU A 37 -11.21 14.92 -10.32
N THR A 38 -11.11 16.23 -10.53
CA THR A 38 -10.03 17.09 -10.08
C THR A 38 -10.51 17.92 -8.89
N THR A 39 -9.61 18.69 -8.28
CA THR A 39 -9.98 19.65 -7.25
C THR A 39 -10.88 20.77 -7.76
N GLU A 40 -10.92 21.04 -9.06
CA GLU A 40 -11.81 22.06 -9.65
C GLU A 40 -13.26 21.57 -9.71
N ASP A 41 -13.46 20.25 -9.76
CA ASP A 41 -14.79 19.63 -9.80
C ASP A 41 -15.44 19.55 -8.41
N LEU A 42 -14.71 19.89 -7.35
CA LEU A 42 -15.10 19.72 -5.96
C LEU A 42 -14.96 21.02 -5.16
N ASP A 43 -15.89 21.28 -4.25
CA ASP A 43 -15.79 22.40 -3.31
C ASP A 43 -14.86 22.03 -2.14
N VAL A 44 -13.55 22.04 -2.41
CA VAL A 44 -12.51 21.63 -1.45
C VAL A 44 -11.53 22.75 -1.17
N GLU A 45 -11.19 22.91 0.11
CA GLU A 45 -10.13 23.83 0.54
C GLU A 45 -8.76 23.18 0.26
N ILE A 46 -8.07 23.66 -0.77
CA ILE A 46 -6.79 23.10 -1.24
C ILE A 46 -5.75 23.03 -0.12
N ASP A 47 -5.75 24.02 0.78
CA ASP A 47 -4.82 24.08 1.92
C ASP A 47 -5.02 22.97 2.95
N ARG A 48 -6.18 22.30 2.91
CA ARG A 48 -6.52 21.14 3.73
C ARG A 48 -6.32 19.81 3.01
N CYS A 49 -5.85 19.82 1.75
CA CYS A 49 -5.57 18.62 0.98
C CYS A 49 -4.08 18.25 1.01
N GLY A 50 -3.81 16.97 0.74
CA GLY A 50 -2.44 16.44 0.61
C GLY A 50 -1.60 16.59 1.88
N ILE A 51 -0.27 16.69 1.69
CA ILE A 51 0.68 16.82 2.80
C ILE A 51 0.51 18.16 3.52
N LYS A 52 0.14 19.23 2.80
CA LYS A 52 -0.04 20.57 3.37
C LYS A 52 -1.17 20.59 4.42
N GLY A 53 -2.26 19.90 4.14
CA GLY A 53 -3.39 19.76 5.06
C GLY A 53 -3.23 18.68 6.13
N SER A 54 -2.19 17.85 6.05
CA SER A 54 -1.99 16.75 6.99
C SER A 54 -1.37 17.24 8.30
N PRO A 55 -1.99 16.97 9.47
CA PRO A 55 -1.42 17.33 10.77
C PRO A 55 -0.19 16.48 11.13
N THR A 56 0.03 15.37 10.43
CA THR A 56 1.14 14.45 10.67
C THR A 56 1.99 14.30 9.41
N LYS A 57 3.30 14.05 9.60
CA LYS A 57 4.26 13.80 8.53
C LYS A 57 5.10 12.57 8.88
N VAL A 58 5.26 11.66 7.93
CA VAL A 58 6.13 10.50 8.07
C VAL A 58 7.57 10.98 8.27
N TYR A 59 8.16 10.65 9.42
CA TYR A 59 9.53 11.03 9.75
C TYR A 59 10.56 10.06 9.16
N LYS A 60 10.29 8.76 9.28
CA LYS A 60 11.16 7.69 8.78
C LYS A 60 10.30 6.49 8.38
N VAL A 61 10.67 5.85 7.27
CA VAL A 61 10.10 4.58 6.83
C VAL A 61 11.12 3.49 7.11
N GLU A 62 10.75 2.49 7.89
CA GLU A 62 11.59 1.34 8.19
C GLU A 62 10.97 0.08 7.57
N SER A 63 11.74 -0.60 6.74
CA SER A 63 11.34 -1.91 6.21
C SER A 63 11.93 -2.98 7.14
N VAL A 64 11.08 -3.61 7.92
CA VAL A 64 11.48 -4.72 8.79
C VAL A 64 11.23 -6.05 8.08
N VAL A 65 12.26 -6.88 8.00
CA VAL A 65 12.10 -8.30 7.65
C VAL A 65 11.82 -9.02 8.96
N LEU A 66 10.66 -9.69 9.04
CA LEU A 66 10.33 -10.53 10.19
C LEU A 66 11.27 -11.72 10.21
N GLY A 67 12.29 -11.67 11.07
CA GLY A 67 13.12 -12.83 11.38
C GLY A 67 12.29 -13.82 12.18
N GLY A 68 11.88 -14.93 11.55
CA GLY A 68 11.36 -16.08 12.30
C GLY A 68 12.46 -16.61 13.20
N GLY A 69 12.33 -16.40 14.51
CA GLY A 69 13.30 -16.89 15.48
C GLY A 69 13.43 -18.41 15.47
N ALA A 70 14.62 -18.90 15.80
CA ALA A 70 14.88 -20.32 16.01
C ALA A 70 13.88 -20.87 17.04
N HIS A 71 13.11 -21.89 16.66
CA HIS A 71 12.28 -22.64 17.58
C HIS A 71 13.12 -23.78 18.15
N ALA A 72 13.19 -23.87 19.48
CA ALA A 72 13.77 -25.02 20.15
C ALA A 72 12.64 -25.99 20.53
N LYS A 73 12.72 -27.22 20.04
CA LYS A 73 11.80 -28.29 20.45
C LYS A 73 12.36 -28.93 21.72
N VAL A 74 11.57 -28.94 22.79
CA VAL A 74 11.91 -29.60 24.06
C VAL A 74 11.11 -30.88 24.19
N GLU A 75 11.80 -32.01 24.38
CA GLU A 75 11.14 -33.30 24.59
C GLU A 75 10.59 -33.40 26.03
N PRO A 76 9.42 -34.05 26.25
CA PRO A 76 8.76 -34.15 27.55
C PRO A 76 9.44 -35.19 28.46
N THR A 77 10.73 -34.99 28.72
CA THR A 77 11.58 -35.83 29.55
C THR A 77 12.19 -35.00 30.67
N LYS A 78 12.69 -35.67 31.71
CA LYS A 78 13.37 -34.98 32.82
C LYS A 78 14.62 -34.23 32.36
N ALA A 79 15.36 -34.79 31.40
CA ALA A 79 16.53 -34.13 30.81
C ALA A 79 16.13 -32.90 29.99
N GLY A 80 15.13 -33.03 29.11
CA GLY A 80 14.64 -31.91 28.29
C GLY A 80 14.08 -30.76 29.13
N LEU A 81 13.38 -31.06 30.23
CA LEU A 81 12.92 -30.02 31.17
C LEU A 81 14.10 -29.32 31.88
N GLY A 82 15.17 -30.05 32.21
CA GLY A 82 16.37 -29.46 32.80
C GLY A 82 17.06 -28.48 31.84
N GLU A 83 17.29 -28.90 30.60
CA GLU A 83 17.88 -28.07 29.55
C GLU A 83 17.06 -26.80 29.28
N LEU A 84 15.72 -26.92 29.28
CA LEU A 84 14.83 -25.77 29.14
C LEU A 84 15.00 -24.77 30.29
N VAL A 85 15.04 -25.24 31.54
CA VAL A 85 15.21 -24.36 32.71
C VAL A 85 16.55 -23.64 32.66
N ASP A 86 17.63 -24.36 32.33
CA ASP A 86 18.97 -23.78 32.21
C ASP A 86 19.02 -22.69 31.12
N GLN A 87 18.41 -22.96 29.96
CA GLN A 87 18.32 -21.98 28.88
C GLN A 87 17.53 -20.73 29.31
N LEU A 88 16.37 -20.90 29.94
CA LEU A 88 15.53 -19.76 30.36
C LEU A 88 16.18 -18.91 31.46
N MET A 89 17.03 -19.49 32.30
CA MET A 89 17.87 -18.74 33.23
C MET A 89 18.96 -17.95 32.50
N ALA A 90 19.67 -18.59 31.56
CA ALA A 90 20.73 -17.94 30.79
C ALA A 90 20.21 -16.79 29.91
N ASP A 91 19.02 -16.95 29.34
CA ASP A 91 18.35 -15.94 28.52
C ASP A 91 17.70 -14.82 29.36
N HIS A 92 17.87 -14.85 30.69
CA HIS A 92 17.30 -13.87 31.62
C HIS A 92 15.77 -13.71 31.50
N ILE A 93 15.07 -14.82 31.21
CA ILE A 93 13.61 -14.83 31.15
C ILE A 93 13.01 -15.03 32.55
N PHE A 94 13.71 -15.77 33.42
CA PHE A 94 13.30 -16.01 34.81
C PHE A 94 14.08 -15.20 35.86
N GLY A 95 14.99 -14.31 35.47
CA GLY A 95 15.86 -13.54 36.37
C GLY A 95 15.87 -12.05 36.07
#